data_AF-A0A7S1RYP1-F1
#
_entry.id   AF-A0A7S1RYP1-F1
#
_cell.length_a   1.000
_cell.length_b   1.000
_cell.length_c   1.000
_cell.angle_alpha   90.00
_cell.angle_beta   90.00
_cell.angle_gamma   90.00
#
_symmetry.space_group_name_H-M   'P 1'
#
loop_
_entity.id
_entity.type
_entity.pdbx_description
1 polymer ?
#
loop_
_entity_poly.entity_id
_entity_poly.type
_entity_poly.pdbx_seq_one_letter_code
_entity_poly.pdbx_strand_id
1 'polypeptide(L)'
;WNFSAALEEVQALIGVGQRGPIAAQGGLAHDDEGVPVGSVKLLRDFAQMIFYTNTSGIPFVHATQDQLYRLLAWQHWYRSVKDVSTEYAIDNAHLLHRILSDLASGGPGSSIYTGHDGNMDGLAAIFNWTWEAPPYMGGALLPTPPGSGLLFEYDLGSGAIEVSYVYHAFNEPGDFKLSQSKVATMSSFEQLLALAVEGLKSRDGAYECFQQAPAGIGAICQHLSDCTAMAGLCCNGGGQAACCHSLMQV
;
A
#
# COMPACT_ATOMS: atom_id res chain seq x y z
N TRP A 1 8.77 19.60 -31.05
CA TRP A 1 8.21 19.71 -29.70
C TRP A 1 9.04 20.72 -28.92
N ASN A 2 8.49 21.89 -28.61
CA ASN A 2 9.16 22.92 -27.79
C ASN A 2 8.65 22.77 -26.36
N PHE A 3 9.48 22.20 -25.47
CA PHE A 3 9.11 21.95 -24.08
C PHE A 3 8.76 23.23 -23.33
N SER A 4 9.51 24.31 -23.52
CA SER A 4 9.26 25.60 -22.85
C SER A 4 7.91 26.18 -23.24
N ALA A 5 7.54 26.15 -24.52
CA ALA A 5 6.24 26.63 -24.98
C ALA A 5 5.08 25.80 -24.41
N ALA A 6 5.22 24.47 -24.37
CA ALA A 6 4.21 23.59 -23.78
C ALA A 6 4.08 23.78 -22.26
N LEU A 7 5.19 24.03 -21.56
CA LEU A 7 5.21 24.31 -20.13
C LEU A 7 4.52 25.64 -19.81
N GLU A 8 4.81 26.69 -20.58
CA GLU A 8 4.15 27.99 -20.46
C GLU A 8 2.65 27.89 -20.69
N GLU A 9 2.22 27.12 -21.71
CA GLU A 9 0.81 26.89 -22.00
C GLU A 9 0.10 26.18 -20.83
N VAL A 10 0.71 25.12 -20.28
CA VAL A 10 0.16 24.41 -19.12
C VAL A 10 0.07 25.32 -17.89
N GLN A 11 1.12 26.12 -17.62
CA GLN A 11 1.12 27.07 -16.51
C GLN A 11 0.08 28.18 -16.69
N ALA A 12 -0.22 28.59 -17.91
CA ALA A 12 -1.27 29.54 -18.22
C ALA A 12 -2.69 28.95 -18.07
N LEU A 13 -2.86 27.63 -18.27
CA LEU A 13 -4.14 26.95 -18.09
C LEU A 13 -4.44 26.61 -16.62
N ILE A 14 -3.42 26.27 -15.83
CA ILE A 14 -3.55 25.94 -14.42
C ILE A 14 -3.79 27.22 -13.61
N GLY A 15 -5.01 27.40 -13.08
CA GLY A 15 -5.34 28.49 -12.14
C GLY A 15 -6.07 29.71 -12.72
N VAL A 16 -6.41 29.71 -14.02
CA VAL A 16 -7.22 30.78 -14.66
C VAL A 16 -8.74 30.55 -14.60
N GLY A 17 -9.18 29.39 -14.09
CA GLY A 17 -10.60 29.17 -13.81
C GLY A 17 -11.09 30.06 -12.67
N GLN A 18 -12.24 30.72 -12.82
CA GLN A 18 -12.92 31.31 -11.66
C GLN A 18 -13.05 30.23 -10.58
N ARG A 19 -12.70 30.57 -9.33
CA ARG A 19 -13.01 29.74 -8.16
C ARG A 19 -14.54 29.58 -8.13
N GLY A 20 -15.04 28.50 -8.73
CA GLY A 20 -16.45 28.16 -8.66
C GLY A 20 -16.87 28.11 -7.18
N PRO A 21 -18.10 28.47 -6.84
CA PRO A 21 -18.57 28.28 -5.48
C PRO A 21 -18.43 26.80 -5.14
N ILE A 22 -17.71 26.46 -4.08
CA ILE A 22 -17.58 25.08 -3.56
C ILE A 22 -18.98 24.49 -3.27
N ALA A 23 -20.00 25.35 -3.14
CA ALA A 23 -21.39 24.98 -2.91
C ALA A 23 -22.28 24.87 -4.18
N ALA A 24 -21.78 25.12 -5.40
CA ALA A 24 -22.66 25.25 -6.58
C ALA A 24 -22.30 24.37 -7.80
N GLN A 25 -21.33 23.47 -7.69
CA GLN A 25 -21.12 22.40 -8.68
C GLN A 25 -21.14 21.08 -7.92
N GLY A 26 -21.92 20.12 -8.42
CA GLY A 26 -22.28 18.87 -7.75
C GLY A 26 -21.09 18.15 -7.11
N GLY A 27 -21.39 17.29 -6.13
CA GLY A 27 -20.40 16.50 -5.40
C GLY A 27 -19.42 15.75 -6.32
N LEU A 28 -18.40 15.14 -5.72
CA LEU A 28 -17.37 14.41 -6.45
C LEU A 28 -18.01 13.47 -7.49
N ALA A 29 -17.58 13.58 -8.75
CA ALA A 29 -18.01 12.65 -9.79
C ALA A 29 -17.37 11.29 -9.51
N HIS A 30 -18.16 10.23 -9.63
CA HIS A 30 -17.69 8.86 -9.54
C HIS A 30 -18.05 8.10 -10.82
N ASP A 31 -17.27 7.09 -11.19
CA ASP A 31 -17.66 6.12 -12.22
C ASP A 31 -18.67 5.09 -11.67
N ASP A 32 -19.02 4.11 -12.48
CA ASP A 32 -20.02 3.09 -12.16
C ASP A 32 -19.53 2.16 -11.02
N GLU A 33 -18.22 2.14 -10.77
CA GLU A 33 -17.55 1.43 -9.68
C GLU A 33 -17.44 2.26 -8.40
N GLY A 34 -17.93 3.51 -8.39
CA GLY A 34 -17.87 4.39 -7.23
C GLY A 34 -16.49 5.00 -6.99
N VAL A 35 -15.58 4.95 -7.98
CA VAL A 35 -14.24 5.54 -7.92
C VAL A 35 -14.31 7.01 -8.32
N PRO A 36 -13.69 7.95 -7.58
CA PRO A 36 -13.69 9.35 -7.96
C PRO A 36 -13.01 9.57 -9.33
N VAL A 37 -13.64 10.36 -10.20
CA VAL A 37 -13.16 10.65 -11.56
C VAL A 37 -13.07 12.16 -11.84
N GLY A 38 -12.54 12.51 -13.03
CA GLY A 38 -12.46 13.89 -13.49
C GLY A 38 -11.47 14.73 -12.67
N SER A 39 -11.95 15.85 -12.13
CA SER A 39 -11.13 16.83 -11.41
C SER A 39 -10.41 16.26 -10.19
N VAL A 40 -11.01 15.26 -9.53
CA VAL A 40 -10.43 14.63 -8.34
C VAL A 40 -9.24 13.75 -8.71
N LYS A 41 -9.36 12.95 -9.77
CA LYS A 41 -8.26 12.14 -10.30
C LYS A 41 -7.12 13.05 -10.78
N LEU A 42 -7.44 14.17 -11.42
CA LEU A 42 -6.45 15.15 -11.83
C LEU A 42 -5.73 15.80 -10.63
N LEU A 43 -6.48 16.14 -9.57
CA LEU A 43 -5.92 16.68 -8.33
C LEU A 43 -4.98 15.68 -7.64
N ARG A 44 -5.34 14.39 -7.59
CA ARG A 44 -4.47 13.29 -7.13
C ARG A 44 -3.14 13.29 -7.90
N ASP A 45 -3.20 13.34 -9.22
CA ASP A 45 -1.99 13.29 -10.06
C ASP A 45 -1.10 14.50 -9.88
N PHE A 46 -1.68 15.70 -9.85
CA PHE A 46 -0.91 16.90 -9.55
C PHE A 46 -0.31 16.87 -8.16
N ALA A 47 -1.06 16.41 -7.15
CA ALA A 47 -0.57 16.31 -5.79
C ALA A 47 0.67 15.43 -5.69
N GLN A 48 0.63 14.25 -6.31
CA GLN A 48 1.77 13.33 -6.34
C GLN A 48 2.97 13.93 -7.07
N MET A 49 2.76 14.47 -8.27
CA MET A 49 3.84 14.98 -9.11
C MET A 49 4.49 16.23 -8.49
N ILE A 50 3.69 17.15 -7.94
CA ILE A 50 4.20 18.33 -7.23
C ILE A 50 5.03 17.89 -6.01
N PHE A 51 4.54 16.91 -5.25
CA PHE A 51 5.29 16.39 -4.12
C PHE A 51 6.63 15.77 -4.56
N TYR A 52 6.62 14.87 -5.54
CA TYR A 52 7.83 14.15 -5.99
C TYR A 52 8.86 15.08 -6.63
N THR A 53 8.42 16.03 -7.43
CA THR A 53 9.32 17.03 -8.03
C THR A 53 9.98 17.89 -6.96
N ASN A 54 9.23 18.30 -5.94
CA ASN A 54 9.79 19.05 -4.82
C ASN A 54 10.77 18.22 -3.99
N THR A 55 10.42 16.98 -3.64
CA THR A 55 11.30 16.09 -2.86
C THR A 55 12.53 15.62 -3.63
N SER A 56 12.50 15.69 -4.97
CA SER A 56 13.65 15.43 -5.85
C SER A 56 14.54 16.66 -6.06
N GLY A 57 14.23 17.81 -5.46
CA GLY A 57 15.00 19.05 -5.64
C GLY A 57 14.77 19.75 -6.97
N ILE A 58 13.66 19.43 -7.67
CA ILE A 58 13.28 20.03 -8.96
C ILE A 58 11.88 20.65 -8.84
N PRO A 59 11.68 21.65 -7.94
CA PRO A 59 10.35 22.14 -7.62
C PRO A 59 9.66 22.77 -8.84
N PHE A 60 8.40 22.38 -9.09
CA PHE A 60 7.54 22.97 -10.12
C PHE A 60 6.72 24.17 -9.60
N VAL A 61 6.41 24.20 -8.30
CA VAL A 61 5.59 25.24 -7.66
C VAL A 61 6.30 25.83 -6.44
N HIS A 62 5.99 27.09 -6.13
CA HIS A 62 6.38 27.71 -4.87
C HIS A 62 5.34 27.39 -3.78
N ALA A 63 5.58 26.31 -3.04
CA ALA A 63 4.72 25.88 -1.93
C ALA A 63 5.55 25.66 -0.66
N THR A 64 4.95 25.91 0.50
CA THR A 64 5.54 25.51 1.79
C THR A 64 5.42 23.99 1.97
N GLN A 65 6.27 23.41 2.83
CA GLN A 65 6.22 21.97 3.11
C GLN A 65 4.83 21.50 3.58
N ASP A 66 4.20 22.27 4.48
CA ASP A 66 2.84 21.97 4.94
C ASP A 66 1.80 22.02 3.81
N GLN A 67 1.96 22.93 2.84
CA GLN A 67 1.09 22.96 1.66
C GLN A 67 1.28 21.70 0.80
N LEU A 68 2.52 21.23 0.64
CA LEU A 68 2.82 20.00 -0.08
C LEU A 68 2.21 18.78 0.60
N TYR A 69 2.31 18.66 1.93
CA TYR A 69 1.67 17.56 2.66
C TYR A 69 0.14 17.60 2.61
N ARG A 70 -0.46 18.79 2.76
CA ARG A 70 -1.92 18.96 2.58
C ARG A 70 -2.37 18.61 1.18
N LEU A 71 -1.58 18.94 0.17
CA LEU A 71 -1.90 18.61 -1.21
C LEU A 71 -1.78 17.10 -1.44
N LEU A 72 -0.69 16.47 -0.97
CA LEU A 72 -0.46 15.03 -1.06
C LEU A 72 -1.57 14.21 -0.37
N ALA A 73 -2.18 14.73 0.70
CA ALA A 73 -3.31 14.09 1.36
C ALA A 73 -4.50 13.80 0.43
N TRP A 74 -4.67 14.54 -0.68
CA TRP A 74 -5.67 14.22 -1.70
C TRP A 74 -5.35 12.95 -2.47
N GLN A 75 -4.06 12.70 -2.74
CA GLN A 75 -3.63 11.45 -3.36
C GLN A 75 -3.88 10.28 -2.40
N HIS A 76 -3.54 10.44 -1.13
CA HIS A 76 -3.76 9.44 -0.09
C HIS A 76 -5.27 9.13 0.07
N TRP A 77 -6.10 10.17 0.18
CA TRP A 77 -7.56 10.02 0.23
C TRP A 77 -8.11 9.27 -0.99
N TYR A 78 -7.70 9.66 -2.21
CA TYR A 78 -8.17 9.02 -3.44
C TYR A 78 -7.92 7.51 -3.41
N ARG A 79 -6.74 7.11 -2.94
CA ARG A 79 -6.33 5.71 -2.85
C ARG A 79 -7.02 4.98 -1.72
N SER A 80 -7.26 5.62 -0.56
CA SER A 80 -8.07 5.01 0.49
C SER A 80 -9.49 4.66 0.04
N VAL A 81 -10.03 5.39 -0.94
CA VAL A 81 -11.34 5.11 -1.54
C VAL A 81 -11.25 4.04 -2.63
N LYS A 82 -10.27 4.15 -3.54
CA LYS A 82 -10.16 3.30 -4.72
C LYS A 82 -9.41 1.98 -4.48
N ASP A 83 -8.26 2.08 -3.84
CA ASP A 83 -7.23 1.04 -3.85
C ASP A 83 -7.27 0.14 -2.60
N VAL A 84 -8.06 0.49 -1.59
CA VAL A 84 -8.41 -0.40 -0.47
C VAL A 84 -9.63 -1.27 -0.86
N SER A 85 -9.47 -2.08 -1.90
CA SER A 85 -10.56 -2.81 -2.54
C SER A 85 -10.31 -4.32 -2.61
N THR A 86 -11.33 -5.06 -3.04
CA THR A 86 -11.22 -6.51 -3.30
C THR A 86 -10.19 -6.83 -4.38
N GLU A 87 -10.11 -6.02 -5.43
CA GLU A 87 -9.13 -6.20 -6.52
C GLU A 87 -7.70 -6.14 -6.00
N TYR A 88 -7.38 -5.13 -5.19
CA TYR A 88 -6.04 -5.02 -4.60
C TYR A 88 -5.77 -6.09 -3.55
N ALA A 89 -6.78 -6.58 -2.84
CA ALA A 89 -6.62 -7.74 -1.96
C ALA A 89 -6.24 -9.01 -2.75
N ILE A 90 -6.87 -9.24 -3.92
CA ILE A 90 -6.53 -10.35 -4.82
C ILE A 90 -5.09 -10.19 -5.33
N ASP A 91 -4.75 -9.01 -5.87
CA ASP A 91 -3.43 -8.74 -6.44
C ASP A 91 -2.32 -8.88 -5.40
N ASN A 92 -2.61 -8.70 -4.11
CA ASN A 92 -1.62 -8.81 -3.03
C ASN A 92 -1.63 -10.14 -2.29
N ALA A 93 -2.51 -11.08 -2.66
CA ALA A 93 -2.61 -12.37 -1.99
C ALA A 93 -1.31 -13.18 -2.06
N HIS A 94 -0.61 -13.18 -3.20
CA HIS A 94 0.68 -13.85 -3.35
C HIS A 94 1.82 -13.17 -2.57
N LEU A 95 1.83 -11.84 -2.53
CA LEU A 95 2.79 -11.10 -1.70
C LEU A 95 2.60 -11.45 -0.23
N LEU A 96 1.36 -11.44 0.25
CA LEU A 96 1.03 -11.82 1.62
C LEU A 96 1.44 -13.27 1.92
N HIS A 97 1.17 -14.21 1.03
CA HIS A 97 1.61 -15.58 1.19
C HIS A 97 3.13 -15.65 1.35
N ARG A 98 3.89 -14.93 0.52
CA ARG A 98 5.35 -14.93 0.60
C ARG A 98 5.86 -14.32 1.91
N ILE A 99 5.26 -13.22 2.38
CA ILE A 99 5.58 -12.61 3.69
C ILE A 99 5.37 -13.63 4.82
N LEU A 100 4.21 -14.28 4.85
CA LEU A 100 3.87 -15.24 5.89
C LEU A 100 4.76 -16.48 5.86
N SER A 101 5.11 -16.99 4.67
CA SER A 101 6.04 -18.12 4.53
C SER A 101 7.44 -17.78 5.05
N ASP A 102 7.94 -16.58 4.75
CA ASP A 102 9.27 -16.15 5.21
C ASP A 102 9.29 -15.98 6.74
N LEU A 103 8.23 -15.38 7.32
CA LEU A 103 8.06 -15.28 8.77
C LEU A 103 8.01 -16.67 9.45
N ALA A 104 7.26 -17.62 8.88
CA ALA A 104 7.15 -18.97 9.40
C ALA A 104 8.45 -19.76 9.31
N SER A 105 9.26 -19.52 8.28
CA SER A 105 10.52 -20.23 8.06
C SER A 105 11.61 -19.87 9.07
N GLY A 106 11.51 -18.69 9.71
CA GLY A 106 12.49 -18.23 10.70
C GLY A 106 13.91 -18.10 10.14
N GLY A 107 14.06 -17.86 8.83
CA GLY A 107 15.36 -17.79 8.15
C GLY A 107 16.31 -16.73 8.72
N PRO A 108 17.63 -16.86 8.53
CA PRO A 108 18.59 -15.87 9.02
C PRO A 108 18.49 -14.57 8.21
N GLY A 109 18.14 -13.47 8.88
CA GLY A 109 18.18 -12.12 8.31
C GLY A 109 16.81 -11.51 8.03
N SER A 110 16.75 -10.62 7.04
CA SER A 110 15.55 -9.87 6.68
C SER A 110 15.24 -10.06 5.20
N SER A 111 13.98 -10.41 4.90
CA SER A 111 13.45 -10.38 3.53
C SER A 111 12.92 -8.98 3.22
N ILE A 112 13.29 -8.44 2.06
CA ILE A 112 12.83 -7.13 1.59
C ILE A 112 12.05 -7.33 0.30
N TYR A 113 10.81 -6.84 0.30
CA TYR A 113 9.92 -6.84 -0.86
C TYR A 113 9.76 -5.42 -1.36
N THR A 114 10.12 -5.18 -2.62
CA THR A 114 9.95 -3.88 -3.26
C THR A 114 8.76 -3.96 -4.19
N GLY A 115 7.84 -3.02 -4.05
CA GLY A 115 6.64 -2.95 -4.86
C GLY A 115 6.15 -1.52 -5.00
N HIS A 116 4.87 -1.41 -5.31
CA HIS A 116 4.16 -0.16 -5.40
C HIS A 116 3.39 0.14 -4.13
N ASP A 117 2.96 1.38 -4.06
CA ASP A 117 2.10 1.90 -3.02
C ASP A 117 0.76 1.13 -2.94
N GLY A 118 0.21 0.68 -4.08
CA GLY A 118 -0.94 -0.22 -4.15
C GLY A 118 -0.73 -1.60 -3.50
N ASN A 119 0.52 -2.05 -3.31
CA ASN A 119 0.77 -3.28 -2.56
C ASN A 119 0.48 -3.10 -1.05
N MET A 120 0.83 -1.93 -0.51
CA MET A 120 0.50 -1.59 0.87
C MET A 120 -1.00 -1.39 1.05
N ASP A 121 -1.70 -0.80 0.07
CA ASP A 121 -3.17 -0.66 0.11
C ASP A 121 -3.86 -2.02 0.11
N GLY A 122 -3.39 -2.99 -0.69
CA GLY A 122 -3.93 -4.34 -0.70
C GLY A 122 -3.73 -5.07 0.63
N LEU A 123 -2.54 -4.92 1.25
CA LEU A 123 -2.31 -5.45 2.60
C LEU A 123 -3.20 -4.75 3.64
N ALA A 124 -3.37 -3.43 3.55
CA ALA A 124 -4.30 -2.70 4.41
C ALA A 124 -5.74 -3.18 4.20
N ALA A 125 -6.16 -3.49 2.96
CA ALA A 125 -7.48 -3.99 2.62
C ALA A 125 -7.74 -5.41 3.18
N ILE A 126 -6.71 -6.26 3.21
CA ILE A 126 -6.78 -7.60 3.78
C ILE A 126 -6.85 -7.51 5.31
N PHE A 127 -5.91 -6.80 5.94
CA PHE A 127 -5.83 -6.75 7.40
C PHE A 127 -6.77 -5.75 8.07
N ASN A 128 -7.45 -4.92 7.28
CA ASN A 128 -8.19 -3.75 7.75
C ASN A 128 -7.32 -2.83 8.65
N TRP A 129 -6.07 -2.64 8.24
CA TRP A 129 -5.10 -1.82 8.98
C TRP A 129 -5.09 -0.38 8.50
N THR A 130 -4.72 0.51 9.42
CA THR A 130 -4.40 1.91 9.16
C THR A 130 -3.13 2.28 9.91
N TRP A 131 -2.49 3.38 9.53
CA TRP A 131 -1.26 3.84 10.19
C TRP A 131 -1.15 5.36 10.22
N GLU A 132 -0.49 5.85 11.27
CA GLU A 132 -0.10 7.25 11.38
C GLU A 132 1.27 7.48 10.74
N ALA A 133 1.49 8.62 10.08
CA ALA A 133 2.81 8.94 9.54
C ALA A 133 3.13 10.44 9.60
N PRO A 134 3.20 11.08 10.79
CA PRO A 134 3.54 12.50 10.86
C PRO A 134 4.86 12.83 10.14
N PRO A 135 4.93 13.90 9.32
CA PRO A 135 3.95 14.98 9.17
C PRO A 135 2.86 14.74 8.10
N TYR A 136 2.85 13.59 7.43
CA TYR A 136 1.76 13.22 6.54
C TYR A 136 0.46 13.01 7.33
N MET A 137 -0.67 13.30 6.69
CA MET A 137 -1.96 12.99 7.30
C MET A 137 -2.17 11.47 7.27
N GLY A 138 -2.26 10.86 8.46
CA GLY A 138 -2.35 9.43 8.66
C GLY A 138 -3.77 8.89 8.82
N GLY A 139 -3.87 7.75 9.48
CA GLY A 139 -5.11 7.05 9.80
C GLY A 139 -5.75 6.46 8.55
N ALA A 140 -7.03 6.74 8.34
CA ALA A 140 -7.80 6.20 7.22
C ALA A 140 -7.30 6.65 5.83
N LEU A 141 -6.41 7.65 5.76
CA LEU A 141 -5.85 8.12 4.50
C LEU A 141 -4.72 7.24 3.98
N LEU A 142 -4.14 6.35 4.80
CA LEU A 142 -3.08 5.41 4.38
C LEU A 142 -1.92 6.08 3.61
N PRO A 143 -1.23 7.06 4.21
CA PRO A 143 -0.16 7.77 3.52
C PRO A 143 0.94 6.81 3.11
N THR A 144 1.34 6.84 1.85
CA THR A 144 2.39 5.99 1.25
C THR A 144 3.42 6.84 0.48
N PRO A 145 4.16 7.73 1.18
CA PRO A 145 5.23 8.50 0.56
C PRO A 145 6.34 7.59 -0.01
N PRO A 146 7.16 8.10 -0.94
CA PRO A 146 8.25 7.32 -1.52
C PRO A 146 9.18 6.70 -0.48
N GLY A 147 9.51 5.42 -0.67
CA GLY A 147 10.42 4.68 0.18
C GLY A 147 9.84 4.24 1.53
N SER A 148 8.52 4.34 1.72
CA SER A 148 7.86 3.74 2.87
C SER A 148 7.59 2.25 2.71
N GLY A 149 7.29 1.57 3.82
CA GLY A 149 6.98 0.16 3.83
C GLY A 149 6.37 -0.32 5.15
N LEU A 150 5.85 -1.55 5.13
CA LEU A 150 5.45 -2.28 6.32
C LEU A 150 6.58 -3.20 6.75
N LEU A 151 7.00 -3.06 8.01
CA LEU A 151 8.00 -3.88 8.67
C LEU A 151 7.30 -4.89 9.57
N PHE A 152 7.53 -6.18 9.34
CA PHE A 152 7.04 -7.28 10.16
C PHE A 152 8.23 -7.87 10.93
N GLU A 153 8.19 -7.78 12.25
CA GLU A 153 9.25 -8.27 13.14
C GLU A 153 8.72 -9.48 13.92
N TYR A 154 9.39 -10.62 13.79
CA TYR A 154 9.06 -11.84 14.52
C TYR A 154 10.04 -12.08 15.66
N ASP A 155 9.52 -12.14 16.88
CA ASP A 155 10.31 -12.44 18.07
C ASP A 155 10.39 -13.96 18.29
N LEU A 156 11.59 -14.55 18.12
CA LEU A 156 11.79 -15.99 18.24
C LEU A 156 11.58 -16.55 19.66
N GLY A 157 11.69 -15.71 20.70
CA GLY A 157 11.57 -16.15 22.09
C GLY A 157 10.12 -16.27 22.56
N SER A 158 9.28 -15.35 22.09
CA SER A 158 7.86 -15.24 22.46
C SER A 158 6.91 -15.70 21.36
N GLY A 159 7.38 -15.77 20.11
CA GLY A 159 6.56 -15.98 18.92
C GLY A 159 5.74 -14.75 18.51
N ALA A 160 5.89 -13.61 19.19
CA ALA A 160 5.13 -12.41 18.90
C ALA A 160 5.53 -11.78 17.56
N ILE A 161 4.58 -11.09 16.93
CA ILE A 161 4.83 -10.30 15.72
C ILE A 161 4.47 -8.85 15.99
N GLU A 162 5.41 -7.95 15.72
CA GLU A 162 5.14 -6.51 15.64
C GLU A 162 5.10 -6.08 14.17
N VAL A 163 4.07 -5.29 13.82
CA VAL A 163 3.98 -4.65 12.51
C VAL A 163 4.08 -3.15 12.69
N SER A 164 5.03 -2.57 12.01
CA SER A 164 5.28 -1.14 12.01
C SER A 164 5.29 -0.59 10.59
N TYR A 165 4.87 0.66 10.45
CA TYR A 165 4.98 1.42 9.22
C TYR A 165 6.23 2.27 9.28
N VAL A 166 7.16 2.03 8.36
CA VAL A 166 8.43 2.74 8.25
C VAL A 166 8.38 3.69 7.07
N TYR A 167 8.84 4.92 7.24
CA TYR A 167 8.73 5.95 6.20
C TYR A 167 9.78 7.04 6.37
N HIS A 168 10.08 7.74 5.29
CA HIS A 168 10.87 8.96 5.33
C HIS A 168 9.96 10.19 5.32
N ALA A 169 10.18 11.10 6.27
CA ALA A 169 9.56 12.42 6.27
C ALA A 169 10.44 13.39 5.49
N PHE A 170 9.93 13.96 4.39
CA PHE A 170 10.67 14.92 3.57
C PHE A 170 10.59 16.35 4.14
N ASN A 171 10.80 16.52 5.45
CA ASN A 171 10.53 17.77 6.17
C ASN A 171 11.76 18.64 6.46
N GLU A 172 12.99 18.14 6.40
CA GLU A 172 14.18 18.94 6.71
C GLU A 172 15.40 18.63 5.81
N PRO A 173 16.22 19.64 5.48
CA PRO A 173 17.56 19.42 4.93
C PRO A 173 18.44 18.71 5.98
N GLY A 174 18.96 17.53 5.65
CA GLY A 174 19.81 16.75 6.56
C GLY A 174 20.00 15.31 6.09
N ASP A 175 20.59 14.49 6.96
CA ASP A 175 20.80 13.06 6.70
C ASP A 175 19.47 12.30 6.58
N PHE A 176 19.46 11.31 5.70
CA PHE A 176 18.33 10.40 5.55
C PHE A 176 18.00 9.71 6.88
N LYS A 177 16.74 9.82 7.32
CA LYS A 177 16.22 9.17 8.52
C LYS A 177 14.88 8.52 8.24
N LEU A 178 14.71 7.31 8.78
CA LEU A 178 13.44 6.63 8.82
C LEU A 178 12.72 6.94 10.12
N SER A 179 11.45 7.31 9.98
CA SER A 179 10.46 7.32 11.04
C SER A 179 9.73 5.99 11.06
N GLN A 180 9.20 5.63 12.22
CA GLN A 180 8.45 4.40 12.43
C GLN A 180 7.18 4.71 13.23
N SER A 181 6.06 4.11 12.84
CA SER A 181 4.82 4.12 13.61
C SER A 181 4.28 2.72 13.76
N LYS A 182 3.67 2.44 14.91
CA LYS A 182 3.10 1.13 15.19
C LYS A 182 1.80 0.92 14.41
N VAL A 183 1.64 -0.24 13.79
CA VAL A 183 0.43 -0.63 13.05
C VAL A 183 -0.35 -1.68 13.84
N ALA A 184 0.31 -2.78 14.20
CA ALA A 184 -0.33 -3.91 14.87
C ALA A 184 0.66 -4.68 15.76
N THR A 185 0.11 -5.45 16.69
CA THR A 185 0.86 -6.46 17.45
C THR A 185 0.02 -7.72 17.55
N MET A 186 0.65 -8.85 17.30
CA MET A 186 0.09 -10.17 17.46
C MET A 186 0.93 -10.93 18.49
N SER A 187 0.27 -11.67 19.38
CA SER A 187 0.95 -12.48 20.39
C SER A 187 1.61 -13.73 19.80
N SER A 188 1.20 -14.13 18.59
CA SER A 188 1.77 -15.28 17.90
C SER A 188 1.66 -15.17 16.36
N PHE A 189 2.42 -16.00 15.64
CA PHE A 189 2.29 -16.15 14.19
C PHE A 189 0.89 -16.65 13.79
N GLU A 190 0.30 -17.55 14.56
CA GLU A 190 -1.04 -18.10 14.29
C GLU A 190 -2.11 -17.01 14.33
N GLN A 191 -1.96 -16.02 15.21
CA GLN A 191 -2.89 -14.89 15.26
C GLN A 191 -2.78 -14.03 14.00
N LEU A 192 -1.57 -13.77 13.50
CA LEU A 192 -1.37 -13.06 12.24
C LEU A 192 -1.98 -13.85 11.06
N LEU A 193 -1.72 -15.15 11.00
CA LEU A 193 -2.25 -16.02 9.95
C LEU A 193 -3.79 -16.07 9.99
N ALA A 194 -4.40 -16.17 11.18
CA ALA A 194 -5.84 -16.14 11.34
C ALA A 194 -6.43 -14.81 10.83
N LEU A 195 -5.83 -13.68 11.19
CA LEU A 195 -6.25 -12.37 10.73
C LEU A 195 -6.12 -12.22 9.20
N ALA A 196 -5.02 -12.70 8.63
CA ALA A 196 -4.80 -12.74 7.18
C ALA A 196 -5.88 -13.55 6.47
N VAL A 197 -6.17 -14.75 6.96
CA VAL A 197 -7.17 -15.66 6.38
C VAL A 197 -8.59 -15.08 6.49
N GLU A 198 -8.95 -14.48 7.63
CA GLU A 198 -10.22 -13.79 7.79
C GLU A 198 -10.35 -12.63 6.80
N GLY A 199 -9.32 -11.80 6.71
CA GLY A 199 -9.22 -10.71 5.76
C GLY A 199 -9.40 -11.14 4.30
N LEU A 200 -8.64 -12.15 3.87
CA LEU A 200 -8.74 -12.71 2.52
C LEU A 200 -10.13 -13.29 2.23
N LYS A 201 -10.74 -14.00 3.19
CA LYS A 201 -12.08 -14.59 3.00
C LYS A 201 -13.20 -13.55 2.96
N SER A 202 -12.97 -12.36 3.50
CA SER A 202 -13.91 -11.24 3.39
C SER A 202 -13.92 -10.58 2.00
N ARG A 203 -13.01 -10.99 1.10
CA ARG A 203 -12.80 -10.42 -0.22
C ARG A 203 -12.91 -11.52 -1.28
N ASP A 204 -14.01 -11.50 -2.04
CA ASP A 204 -14.28 -12.51 -3.07
C ASP A 204 -13.07 -12.75 -3.99
N GLY A 205 -12.60 -13.99 -4.07
CA GLY A 205 -11.48 -14.40 -4.93
C GLY A 205 -10.08 -14.24 -4.32
N ALA A 206 -9.92 -13.48 -3.23
CA ALA A 206 -8.59 -13.20 -2.67
C ALA A 206 -8.00 -14.44 -1.96
N TYR A 207 -8.83 -15.19 -1.24
CA TYR A 207 -8.40 -16.41 -0.56
C TYR A 207 -7.99 -17.51 -1.55
N GLU A 208 -8.70 -17.64 -2.67
CA GLU A 208 -8.37 -18.58 -3.73
C GLU A 208 -7.02 -18.23 -4.39
N CYS A 209 -6.77 -16.93 -4.69
CA CYS A 209 -5.46 -16.50 -5.20
C CYS A 209 -4.35 -16.75 -4.15
N PHE A 210 -4.62 -16.53 -2.85
CA PHE A 210 -3.67 -16.85 -1.77
C PHE A 210 -3.29 -18.34 -1.76
N GLN A 211 -4.27 -19.24 -1.91
CA GLN A 211 -4.03 -20.70 -1.93
C GLN A 211 -3.29 -21.18 -3.17
N GLN A 212 -3.39 -20.47 -4.30
CA GLN A 212 -2.72 -20.81 -5.55
C GLN A 212 -1.25 -20.34 -5.62
N ALA A 213 -0.68 -19.88 -4.51
CA ALA A 213 0.71 -19.43 -4.48
C ALA A 213 1.66 -20.51 -5.05
N PRO A 214 2.61 -20.14 -5.95
CA PRO A 214 3.50 -21.09 -6.62
C PRO A 214 4.20 -22.05 -5.65
N ALA A 215 4.40 -23.30 -6.08
CA ALA A 215 5.01 -24.40 -5.32
C ALA A 215 6.45 -24.14 -4.79
N GLY A 216 7.05 -22.98 -5.07
CA GLY A 216 8.34 -22.54 -4.53
C GLY A 216 8.25 -21.53 -3.38
N ILE A 217 7.05 -21.08 -2.98
CA ILE A 217 6.85 -20.06 -1.94
C ILE A 217 6.77 -20.68 -0.53
N GLY A 218 6.80 -22.01 -0.39
CA GLY A 218 6.71 -22.71 0.89
C GLY A 218 5.27 -22.75 1.39
N ALA A 219 4.70 -23.94 1.50
CA ALA A 219 3.29 -24.11 1.84
C ALA A 219 2.98 -23.64 3.27
N ILE A 220 1.96 -22.80 3.43
CA ILE A 220 1.42 -22.42 4.74
C ILE A 220 0.30 -23.41 5.10
N CYS A 221 0.47 -24.18 6.18
CA CYS A 221 -0.58 -25.11 6.65
C CYS A 221 -1.81 -24.33 7.13
N GLN A 222 -3.00 -24.73 6.69
CA GLN A 222 -4.26 -24.13 7.14
C GLN A 222 -4.80 -24.72 8.46
N HIS A 223 -4.25 -25.85 8.91
CA HIS A 223 -4.62 -26.52 10.16
C HIS A 223 -3.38 -26.96 10.96
N LEU A 224 -3.37 -26.64 12.26
CA LEU A 224 -2.29 -26.95 13.22
C LEU A 224 -2.03 -28.46 13.37
N SER A 225 -3.03 -29.30 13.14
CA SER A 225 -2.86 -30.77 13.17
C SER A 225 -1.96 -31.30 12.07
N ASP A 226 -1.81 -30.53 10.98
CA ASP A 226 -1.13 -30.98 9.76
C ASP A 226 0.31 -30.46 9.70
N CYS A 227 0.63 -29.46 10.53
CA CYS A 227 1.96 -28.88 10.67
C CYS A 227 2.69 -29.53 11.86
N THR A 228 3.10 -30.78 11.69
CA THR A 228 3.92 -31.47 12.70
C THR A 228 5.39 -31.05 12.57
N ALA A 229 5.89 -30.36 13.60
CA ALA A 229 7.31 -30.09 13.90
C ALA A 229 8.12 -29.34 12.84
N MET A 230 8.30 -28.01 13.01
CA MET A 230 9.47 -27.19 12.63
C MET A 230 10.14 -27.41 11.25
N ALA A 231 9.45 -28.03 10.31
CA ALA A 231 9.87 -28.27 8.94
C ALA A 231 8.62 -28.17 8.06
N GLY A 232 8.11 -26.95 7.93
CA GLY A 232 6.87 -26.64 7.22
C GLY A 232 6.95 -26.98 5.73
N LEU A 233 6.46 -28.16 5.35
CA LEU A 233 6.08 -28.51 3.99
C LEU A 233 4.90 -29.50 4.05
N CYS A 234 3.76 -29.15 3.45
CA CYS A 234 2.65 -30.08 3.17
C CYS A 234 2.16 -29.95 1.72
N CYS A 235 1.63 -31.08 1.22
CA CYS A 235 1.65 -31.55 -0.17
C CYS A 235 0.60 -31.00 -1.16
N ASN A 236 0.97 -31.13 -2.44
CA ASN A 236 0.22 -30.86 -3.68
C ASN A 236 -1.24 -31.36 -3.75
N GLY A 237 -2.10 -30.53 -4.33
CA GLY A 237 -3.37 -30.92 -4.95
C GLY A 237 -3.73 -29.96 -6.08
N GLY A 238 -3.72 -30.43 -7.33
CA GLY A 238 -3.85 -29.61 -8.53
C GLY A 238 -5.25 -29.02 -8.75
N GLY A 239 -5.31 -27.81 -9.31
CA GLY A 239 -6.54 -27.18 -9.78
C GLY A 239 -6.38 -25.72 -10.23
N GLN A 240 -6.36 -25.53 -11.56
CA GLN A 240 -6.71 -24.35 -12.37
C GLN A 240 -6.16 -22.95 -12.03
N ALA A 241 -5.24 -22.51 -12.89
CA ALA A 241 -4.71 -21.15 -12.99
C ALA A 241 -5.67 -20.22 -13.75
N ALA A 242 -6.20 -19.20 -13.09
CA ALA A 242 -6.78 -18.01 -13.74
C ALA A 242 -7.00 -16.78 -12.83
N CYS A 243 -6.42 -16.70 -11.62
CA CYS A 243 -6.81 -15.64 -10.67
C CYS A 243 -5.86 -14.44 -10.54
N CYS A 244 -4.60 -14.51 -10.98
CA CYS A 244 -3.61 -13.48 -10.65
C CYS A 244 -2.82 -13.08 -11.91
N HIS A 245 -3.36 -12.19 -12.74
CA HIS A 245 -2.76 -11.78 -14.03
C HIS A 245 -1.73 -10.64 -13.93
N SER A 246 -1.42 -10.12 -12.74
CA SER A 246 -0.72 -8.84 -12.59
C SER A 246 0.75 -8.90 -12.12
N LEU A 247 1.23 -10.00 -11.53
CA LEU A 247 2.45 -9.95 -10.69
C LEU A 247 3.77 -10.49 -11.27
N MET A 248 3.92 -10.69 -12.58
CA MET A 248 5.18 -11.20 -13.15
C MET A 248 5.67 -10.44 -14.40
N GLN A 249 5.72 -9.12 -14.33
CA GLN A 249 6.63 -8.33 -15.18
C GLN A 249 7.44 -7.38 -14.29
N VAL A 250 8.60 -7.87 -13.86
CA VAL A 250 9.73 -7.05 -13.38
C VAL A 250 10.62 -6.75 -14.59
#